data_AF-V6TU04-F1
#
_entry.id   AF-V6TU04-F1
#
_cell.length_a   1.000
_cell.length_b   1.000
_cell.length_c   1.000
_cell.angle_alpha   90.00
_cell.angle_beta   90.00
_cell.angle_gamma   90.00
#
_symmetry.space_group_name_H-M   'P 1'
#
loop_
_entity.id
_entity.type
_entity.pdbx_description
1 polymer ?
#
loop_
_entity_poly.entity_id
_entity_poly.type
_entity_poly.pdbx_seq_one_letter_code
_entity_poly.pdbx_strand_id
1 'polypeptide(L)'
;MPISLSWVQVSTPGAPTPRYGCSMVPTADGVQIFGGYSTHYLNESLAFQSQSEPKKWRLRRRSRPYPAGRRGHIMVGLDECQLLFGGDLGSACVNDLWICTGGEWRQIFGHSDTGSAPAGRYGHAGCVQGSRLYIFGGADRYQQTSMFGDLWILDLVTLRWQRGPDGPSARYGHSMVAVDNSIFVIGGMTQNGLAADVWHLCTGEDHELSWTLMSPASKDQVFLPRTEFFATELSRFSVLLFGGSSTQAPLNDMWILNLNTEQALYTSVCLQISSALPVPRHAFGAITTSTGTISSAHASEVASEFGERDHPLIWLTDLGSAYIPDHTKNGSTRAVQWIIY
;
A
#
# COMPACT_ATOMS: atom_id res chain seq x y z
N MET A 1 -8.96 28.99 0.23
CA MET A 1 -8.08 28.98 -0.95
C MET A 1 -8.13 27.60 -1.56
N PRO A 2 -8.13 27.42 -2.90
CA PRO A 2 -8.00 26.08 -3.46
C PRO A 2 -6.67 25.49 -3.00
N ILE A 3 -6.69 24.24 -2.53
CA ILE A 3 -5.48 23.52 -2.13
C ILE A 3 -4.65 23.33 -3.40
N SER A 4 -3.51 24.00 -3.49
CA SER A 4 -2.54 23.78 -4.56
C SER A 4 -1.57 22.69 -4.10
N LEU A 5 -1.70 21.50 -4.66
CA LEU A 5 -0.70 20.44 -4.48
C LEU A 5 0.45 20.67 -5.44
N SER A 6 1.68 20.43 -4.99
CA SER A 6 2.84 20.42 -5.88
C SER A 6 3.82 19.33 -5.51
N TRP A 7 4.44 18.77 -6.53
CA TRP A 7 5.50 17.79 -6.40
C TRP A 7 6.85 18.49 -6.31
N VAL A 8 7.66 18.12 -5.32
CA VAL A 8 9.08 18.49 -5.27
C VAL A 8 9.93 17.25 -5.33
N GLN A 9 10.90 17.31 -6.24
CA GLN A 9 11.98 16.36 -6.31
C GLN A 9 12.97 16.63 -5.17
N VAL A 10 13.24 15.61 -4.36
CA VAL A 10 14.23 15.70 -3.27
C VAL A 10 15.41 14.79 -3.58
N SER A 11 16.63 15.31 -3.43
CA SER A 11 17.85 14.53 -3.44
C SER A 11 18.28 14.28 -2.01
N THR A 12 18.25 13.02 -1.59
CA THR A 12 18.58 12.61 -0.22
C THR A 12 19.74 11.62 -0.25
N PRO A 13 20.78 11.80 0.57
CA PRO A 13 21.83 10.81 0.71
C PRO A 13 21.28 9.46 1.19
N GLY A 14 21.85 8.37 0.68
CA GLY A 14 21.49 7.00 1.09
C GLY A 14 20.19 6.47 0.50
N ALA A 15 19.61 7.15 -0.49
CA ALA A 15 18.35 6.74 -1.11
C ALA A 15 18.34 5.24 -1.50
N PRO A 16 17.20 4.55 -1.30
CA PRO A 16 17.05 3.16 -1.71
C PRO A 16 17.33 2.97 -3.20
N THR A 17 17.93 1.83 -3.54
CA THR A 17 18.02 1.37 -4.93
C THR A 17 16.62 1.26 -5.57
N PRO A 18 16.50 1.41 -6.90
CA PRO A 18 15.26 1.14 -7.63
C PRO A 18 14.67 -0.20 -7.25
N ARG A 19 13.40 -0.18 -6.90
CA ARG A 19 12.68 -1.38 -6.51
C ARG A 19 11.21 -1.26 -6.83
N TYR A 20 10.58 -2.41 -6.94
CA TYR A 20 9.14 -2.54 -7.00
C TYR A 20 8.65 -3.62 -6.03
N GLY A 21 7.38 -3.60 -5.68
CA GLY A 21 6.77 -4.53 -4.72
C GLY A 21 7.28 -4.38 -3.30
N CYS A 22 7.89 -3.25 -2.98
CA CYS A 22 8.23 -2.87 -1.61
C CYS A 22 7.00 -2.28 -0.91
N SER A 23 6.94 -2.41 0.41
CA SER A 23 5.97 -1.68 1.22
C SER A 23 6.62 -0.49 1.91
N MET A 24 5.83 0.56 2.15
CA MET A 24 6.24 1.74 2.90
C MET A 24 5.22 2.03 4.00
N VAL A 25 5.70 2.32 5.20
CA VAL A 25 4.84 2.73 6.32
C VAL A 25 5.37 4.02 6.93
N PRO A 26 4.47 4.93 7.35
CA PRO A 26 4.86 6.08 8.14
C PRO A 26 5.45 5.63 9.49
N THR A 27 6.31 6.46 10.04
CA THR A 27 6.93 6.32 11.36
C THR A 27 6.96 7.70 12.02
N ALA A 28 7.18 7.77 13.34
CA ALA A 28 7.28 9.05 14.05
C ALA A 28 8.33 10.01 13.42
N ASP A 29 9.45 9.48 12.92
CA ASP A 29 10.56 10.28 12.38
C ASP A 29 10.61 10.36 10.84
N GLY A 30 9.54 9.94 10.15
CA GLY A 30 9.49 9.91 8.68
C GLY A 30 8.84 8.64 8.13
N VAL A 31 9.56 7.90 7.27
CA VAL A 31 9.00 6.73 6.56
C VAL A 31 9.96 5.56 6.59
N GLN A 32 9.44 4.34 6.72
CA GLN A 32 10.21 3.12 6.53
C GLN A 32 9.79 2.40 5.26
N ILE A 33 10.78 1.97 4.47
CA ILE A 33 10.60 1.08 3.32
C ILE A 33 11.18 -0.29 3.63
N PHE A 34 10.47 -1.34 3.23
CA PHE A 34 10.96 -2.71 3.34
C PHE A 34 10.84 -3.47 2.02
N GLY A 35 11.88 -4.24 1.73
CA GLY A 35 11.89 -5.25 0.69
C GLY A 35 11.71 -4.71 -0.73
N GLY A 36 11.00 -5.47 -1.55
CA GLY A 36 10.83 -5.25 -2.99
C GLY A 36 11.80 -6.08 -3.83
N TYR A 37 11.78 -5.84 -5.13
CA TYR A 37 12.64 -6.49 -6.11
C TYR A 37 13.34 -5.45 -6.97
N SER A 38 14.64 -5.65 -7.18
CA SER A 38 15.49 -4.84 -8.05
C SER A 38 16.15 -5.73 -9.10
N THR A 39 17.46 -6.01 -9.00
CA THR A 39 18.11 -7.13 -9.68
C THR A 39 17.94 -8.46 -8.95
N HIS A 40 17.47 -8.40 -7.70
CA HIS A 40 17.23 -9.52 -6.80
C HIS A 40 16.15 -9.13 -5.77
N TYR A 41 15.64 -10.11 -5.01
CA TYR A 41 14.72 -9.88 -3.91
C TYR A 41 15.44 -9.19 -2.74
N LEU A 42 14.90 -8.05 -2.32
CA LEU A 42 15.45 -7.21 -1.26
C LEU A 42 14.78 -7.54 0.06
N ASN A 43 15.54 -7.46 1.15
CA ASN A 43 15.06 -7.48 2.55
C ASN A 43 15.63 -6.33 3.38
N GLU A 44 16.17 -5.30 2.77
CA GLU A 44 16.59 -4.13 3.50
C GLU A 44 15.40 -3.35 4.05
N SER A 45 15.55 -2.88 5.30
CA SER A 45 14.71 -1.86 5.90
C SER A 45 15.49 -0.55 5.86
N LEU A 46 15.00 0.44 5.10
CA LEU A 46 15.57 1.80 5.12
C LEU A 46 14.58 2.74 5.77
N ALA A 47 15.07 3.62 6.64
CA ALA A 47 14.30 4.67 7.25
C ALA A 47 14.71 6.02 6.67
N PHE A 48 13.73 6.75 6.17
CA PHE A 48 13.86 8.15 5.84
C PHE A 48 13.70 8.98 7.12
N GLN A 49 14.70 9.81 7.41
CA GLN A 49 14.72 10.69 8.57
C GLN A 49 14.31 12.11 8.16
N SER A 50 13.03 12.45 8.30
CA SER A 50 12.50 13.75 7.88
C SER A 50 13.08 14.91 8.68
N GLN A 51 13.34 14.67 9.98
CA GLN A 51 13.87 15.61 10.97
C GLN A 51 15.39 15.82 10.89
N SER A 52 16.08 15.12 9.99
CA SER A 52 17.54 15.20 9.89
C SER A 52 17.96 16.29 8.92
N GLU A 53 19.07 16.98 9.24
CA GLU A 53 19.72 17.91 8.30
C GLU A 53 21.15 17.43 7.97
N PRO A 54 21.45 17.09 6.70
CA PRO A 54 20.50 16.97 5.58
C PRO A 54 19.56 15.76 5.74
N LYS A 55 18.36 15.88 5.18
CA LYS A 55 17.38 14.78 5.06
C LYS A 55 18.02 13.59 4.37
N LYS A 56 17.94 12.41 5.00
CA LYS A 56 18.67 11.22 4.54
C LYS A 56 17.93 9.93 4.80
N TRP A 57 18.31 8.92 4.04
CA TRP A 57 17.95 7.54 4.31
C TRP A 57 19.04 6.85 5.10
N ARG A 58 18.60 6.00 6.03
CA ARG A 58 19.50 5.14 6.79
C ARG A 58 19.04 3.70 6.68
N LEU A 59 19.99 2.84 6.34
CA LEU A 59 19.81 1.40 6.48
C LEU A 59 19.67 1.07 7.96
N ARG A 60 18.55 0.43 8.34
CA ARG A 60 18.37 -0.09 9.70
C ARG A 60 19.25 -1.33 9.88
N ARG A 61 19.77 -1.50 11.10
CA ARG A 61 20.61 -2.65 11.43
C ARG A 61 19.77 -3.92 11.32
N ARG A 62 20.38 -4.98 10.78
CA ARG A 62 19.78 -6.31 10.72
C ARG A 62 20.23 -7.12 11.93
N SER A 63 19.29 -7.50 12.76
CA SER A 63 19.44 -8.51 13.80
C SER A 63 18.65 -9.75 13.38
N ARG A 64 19.12 -10.95 13.76
CA ARG A 64 18.35 -12.18 13.53
C ARG A 64 17.42 -12.40 14.73
N PRO A 65 16.19 -12.90 14.52
CA PRO A 65 15.59 -13.32 13.24
C PRO A 65 15.18 -12.13 12.36
N TYR A 66 15.14 -12.33 11.03
CA TYR A 66 14.90 -11.25 10.07
C TYR A 66 14.15 -11.75 8.83
N PRO A 67 13.14 -11.04 8.30
CA PRO A 67 12.37 -11.52 7.15
C PRO A 67 13.22 -11.67 5.88
N ALA A 68 12.97 -12.74 5.13
CA ALA A 68 13.61 -12.99 3.83
C ALA A 68 13.26 -11.92 2.79
N GLY A 69 14.09 -11.83 1.74
CA GLY A 69 13.87 -10.92 0.62
C GLY A 69 12.57 -11.23 -0.09
N ARG A 70 11.73 -10.21 -0.31
CA ARG A 70 10.35 -10.43 -0.74
C ARG A 70 9.75 -9.22 -1.46
N ARG A 71 8.82 -9.48 -2.38
CA ARG A 71 8.02 -8.44 -3.05
C ARG A 71 6.52 -8.70 -2.92
N GLY A 72 5.69 -7.68 -3.14
CA GLY A 72 4.24 -7.81 -3.12
C GLY A 72 3.68 -8.27 -1.77
N HIS A 73 4.45 -8.06 -0.69
CA HIS A 73 3.99 -8.21 0.68
C HIS A 73 3.20 -6.95 1.08
N ILE A 74 2.51 -7.01 2.22
CA ILE A 74 1.99 -5.80 2.87
C ILE A 74 2.84 -5.49 4.09
N MET A 75 2.98 -4.20 4.38
CA MET A 75 3.47 -3.73 5.68
C MET A 75 2.44 -2.75 6.25
N VAL A 76 2.08 -2.93 7.51
CA VAL A 76 1.13 -2.06 8.22
C VAL A 76 1.82 -1.43 9.42
N GLY A 77 1.61 -0.13 9.60
CA GLY A 77 2.00 0.57 10.82
C GLY A 77 1.01 0.27 11.93
N LEU A 78 1.51 0.28 13.16
CA LEU A 78 0.79 0.38 14.43
C LEU A 78 1.58 1.41 15.28
N ASP A 79 1.03 1.89 16.39
CA ASP A 79 1.65 2.96 17.20
C ASP A 79 3.15 2.73 17.47
N GLU A 80 3.49 1.56 18.02
CA GLU A 80 4.84 1.23 18.47
C GLU A 80 5.51 0.12 17.65
N CYS A 81 4.82 -0.40 16.63
CA CYS A 81 5.33 -1.53 15.86
C CYS A 81 4.82 -1.56 14.43
N GLN A 82 5.41 -2.40 13.61
CA GLN A 82 4.98 -2.61 12.23
C GLN A 82 4.74 -4.10 12.03
N LEU A 83 3.71 -4.45 11.27
CA LEU A 83 3.51 -5.83 10.84
C LEU A 83 3.86 -5.98 9.37
N LEU A 84 4.41 -7.13 9.02
CA LEU A 84 4.74 -7.53 7.66
C LEU A 84 4.08 -8.89 7.39
N PHE A 85 3.28 -8.98 6.33
CA PHE A 85 2.59 -10.21 5.99
C PHE A 85 2.80 -10.63 4.54
N GLY A 86 3.19 -11.89 4.38
CA GLY A 86 3.25 -12.60 3.12
C GLY A 86 4.27 -12.05 2.12
N GLY A 87 3.97 -12.20 0.83
CA GLY A 87 4.80 -11.80 -0.30
C GLY A 87 5.42 -12.97 -1.05
N ASP A 88 6.04 -12.66 -2.18
CA ASP A 88 6.77 -13.59 -3.05
C ASP A 88 8.27 -13.54 -2.75
N LEU A 89 8.84 -14.68 -2.36
CA LEU A 89 10.27 -14.83 -2.01
C LEU A 89 11.16 -15.20 -3.22
N GLY A 90 10.59 -15.34 -4.43
CA GLY A 90 11.31 -15.87 -5.58
C GLY A 90 11.24 -17.38 -5.73
N SER A 91 11.07 -18.11 -4.64
CA SER A 91 10.85 -19.56 -4.61
C SER A 91 9.42 -19.98 -4.26
N ALA A 92 8.70 -19.15 -3.50
CA ALA A 92 7.34 -19.42 -3.03
C ALA A 92 6.64 -18.11 -2.64
N CYS A 93 5.32 -18.10 -2.70
CA CYS A 93 4.52 -17.11 -1.98
C CYS A 93 4.36 -17.57 -0.54
N VAL A 94 4.54 -16.67 0.42
CA VAL A 94 4.44 -16.98 1.86
C VAL A 94 3.26 -16.26 2.50
N ASN A 95 2.87 -16.75 3.68
CA ASN A 95 1.84 -16.19 4.56
C ASN A 95 2.37 -16.04 5.99
N ASP A 96 3.68 -15.89 6.14
CA ASP A 96 4.32 -15.60 7.42
C ASP A 96 3.94 -14.19 7.89
N LEU A 97 3.83 -14.02 9.21
CA LEU A 97 3.58 -12.74 9.86
C LEU A 97 4.78 -12.38 10.71
N TRP A 98 5.30 -11.18 10.49
CA TRP A 98 6.38 -10.61 11.28
C TRP A 98 5.93 -9.33 11.96
N ILE A 99 6.50 -9.06 13.12
CA ILE A 99 6.39 -7.79 13.84
C ILE A 99 7.77 -7.14 13.93
N CYS A 100 7.83 -5.82 13.77
CA CYS A 100 9.02 -5.00 13.98
C CYS A 100 8.73 -4.00 15.11
N THR A 101 9.50 -4.04 16.19
CA THR A 101 9.40 -3.07 17.30
C THR A 101 10.77 -2.47 17.54
N GLY A 102 10.89 -1.14 17.53
CA GLY A 102 12.20 -0.48 17.69
C GLY A 102 13.25 -0.85 16.63
N GLY A 103 12.82 -1.36 15.47
CA GLY A 103 13.70 -1.85 14.39
C GLY A 103 14.10 -3.33 14.50
N GLU A 104 13.67 -4.03 15.56
CA GLU A 104 13.95 -5.44 15.79
C GLU A 104 12.80 -6.30 15.29
N TRP A 105 13.10 -7.26 14.42
CA TRP A 105 12.10 -8.15 13.82
C TRP A 105 11.90 -9.42 14.63
N ARG A 106 10.65 -9.87 14.73
CA ARG A 106 10.26 -11.15 15.30
C ARG A 106 9.19 -11.80 14.43
N GLN A 107 9.33 -13.11 14.18
CA GLN A 107 8.31 -13.89 13.49
C GLN A 107 7.21 -14.28 14.48
N ILE A 108 5.96 -13.96 14.17
CA ILE A 108 4.77 -14.34 14.93
C ILE A 108 4.20 -15.64 14.37
N PHE A 109 4.03 -15.70 13.05
CA PHE A 109 3.61 -16.90 12.34
C PHE A 109 4.64 -17.28 11.28
N GLY A 110 4.99 -18.57 11.25
CA GLY A 110 5.70 -19.18 10.12
C GLY A 110 4.76 -19.41 8.94
N HIS A 111 5.35 -19.69 7.77
CA HIS A 111 4.57 -20.14 6.62
C HIS A 111 3.84 -21.46 6.95
N SER A 112 2.55 -21.55 6.64
CA SER A 112 1.69 -22.69 6.98
C SER A 112 0.59 -22.90 5.94
N ASP A 113 0.40 -24.15 5.50
CA ASP A 113 -0.65 -24.52 4.54
C ASP A 113 -1.78 -25.34 5.19
N THR A 114 -2.05 -25.08 6.47
CA THR A 114 -3.06 -25.85 7.26
C THR A 114 -4.50 -25.49 6.92
N GLY A 115 -4.75 -24.48 6.08
CA GLY A 115 -6.09 -23.97 5.75
C GLY A 115 -6.76 -23.15 6.87
N SER A 116 -6.12 -23.03 8.04
CA SER A 116 -6.60 -22.25 9.19
C SER A 116 -6.22 -20.76 9.14
N ALA A 117 -5.47 -20.37 8.11
CA ALA A 117 -4.93 -19.04 7.88
C ALA A 117 -4.91 -18.77 6.36
N PRO A 118 -4.77 -17.50 5.92
CA PRO A 118 -4.66 -17.19 4.50
C PRO A 118 -3.52 -17.96 3.85
N ALA A 119 -3.73 -18.57 2.68
CA ALA A 119 -2.66 -19.19 1.89
C ALA A 119 -1.55 -18.19 1.53
N GLY A 120 -0.35 -18.71 1.22
CA GLY A 120 0.78 -17.92 0.74
C GLY A 120 0.39 -17.04 -0.46
N ARG A 121 0.69 -15.74 -0.40
CA ARG A 121 0.17 -14.77 -1.37
C ARG A 121 1.08 -13.57 -1.59
N TYR A 122 0.99 -12.97 -2.77
CA TYR A 122 1.58 -11.67 -3.10
C TYR A 122 0.57 -10.77 -3.83
N GLY A 123 0.80 -9.46 -3.82
CA GLY A 123 -0.07 -8.48 -4.47
C GLY A 123 -1.46 -8.39 -3.82
N HIS A 124 -1.63 -8.93 -2.62
CA HIS A 124 -2.76 -8.67 -1.74
C HIS A 124 -2.66 -7.28 -1.14
N ALA A 125 -3.78 -6.79 -0.63
CA ALA A 125 -3.82 -5.58 0.17
C ALA A 125 -4.32 -5.91 1.58
N GLY A 126 -4.01 -5.03 2.53
CA GLY A 126 -4.48 -5.17 3.90
C GLY A 126 -4.40 -3.87 4.64
N CYS A 127 -5.18 -3.75 5.71
CA CYS A 127 -5.16 -2.61 6.61
C CYS A 127 -5.51 -3.05 8.03
N VAL A 128 -5.23 -2.18 9.00
CA VAL A 128 -5.60 -2.41 10.40
C VAL A 128 -6.73 -1.46 10.75
N GLN A 129 -7.74 -1.98 11.45
CA GLN A 129 -8.80 -1.17 12.03
C GLN A 129 -9.17 -1.74 13.39
N GLY A 130 -9.15 -0.88 14.42
CA GLY A 130 -9.23 -1.32 15.81
C GLY A 130 -8.11 -2.32 16.14
N SER A 131 -8.47 -3.47 16.73
CA SER A 131 -7.55 -4.54 17.08
C SER A 131 -7.43 -5.63 16.01
N ARG A 132 -7.80 -5.36 14.76
CA ARG A 132 -7.88 -6.37 13.70
C ARG A 132 -7.06 -5.98 12.47
N LEU A 133 -6.30 -6.93 11.96
CA LEU A 133 -5.66 -6.86 10.65
C LEU A 133 -6.55 -7.55 9.63
N TYR A 134 -6.91 -6.83 8.58
CA TYR A 134 -7.70 -7.32 7.46
C TYR A 134 -6.80 -7.51 6.24
N ILE A 135 -6.98 -8.62 5.53
CA ILE A 135 -6.21 -8.97 4.33
C ILE A 135 -7.18 -9.46 3.25
N PHE A 136 -7.12 -8.85 2.08
CA PHE A 136 -7.99 -9.22 0.96
C PHE A 136 -7.18 -9.60 -0.28
N GLY A 137 -7.65 -10.67 -0.93
CA GLY A 137 -7.19 -11.11 -2.24
C GLY A 137 -5.70 -11.44 -2.32
N GLY A 138 -5.09 -11.08 -3.45
CA GLY A 138 -3.72 -11.44 -3.83
C GLY A 138 -3.67 -12.60 -4.80
N ALA A 139 -2.47 -13.11 -5.02
CA ALA A 139 -2.20 -14.19 -5.95
C ALA A 139 -1.14 -15.15 -5.43
N ASP A 140 -1.13 -16.37 -5.95
CA ASP A 140 -0.01 -17.32 -5.83
C ASP A 140 0.44 -17.77 -7.22
N ARG A 141 1.60 -17.27 -7.66
CA ARG A 141 2.14 -17.56 -9.00
C ARG A 141 2.69 -18.99 -9.15
N TYR A 142 2.80 -19.74 -8.06
CA TYR A 142 3.32 -21.11 -8.07
C TYR A 142 2.21 -22.17 -8.17
N GLN A 143 0.93 -21.75 -8.15
CA GLN A 143 -0.23 -22.62 -8.28
C GLN A 143 -0.98 -22.39 -9.60
N GLN A 144 -1.69 -23.40 -10.10
CA GLN A 144 -2.39 -23.36 -11.40
C GLN A 144 -3.56 -22.37 -11.44
N THR A 145 -4.32 -22.24 -10.35
CA THR A 145 -5.36 -21.22 -10.18
C THR A 145 -4.93 -20.26 -9.09
N SER A 146 -4.53 -19.06 -9.51
CA SER A 146 -3.50 -18.27 -8.85
C SER A 146 -3.99 -16.95 -8.27
N MET A 147 -5.29 -16.73 -8.10
CA MET A 147 -5.84 -15.47 -7.57
C MET A 147 -6.84 -15.74 -6.44
N PHE A 148 -6.73 -14.97 -5.37
CA PHE A 148 -7.60 -15.06 -4.20
C PHE A 148 -8.61 -13.91 -4.19
N GLY A 149 -9.82 -14.20 -3.72
CA GLY A 149 -10.90 -13.23 -3.46
C GLY A 149 -11.47 -13.38 -2.05
N ASP A 150 -10.65 -13.91 -1.14
CA ASP A 150 -11.00 -14.13 0.24
C ASP A 150 -10.64 -12.92 1.11
N LEU A 151 -11.46 -12.66 2.13
CA LEU A 151 -11.12 -11.76 3.22
C LEU A 151 -10.65 -12.60 4.42
N TRP A 152 -9.51 -12.25 4.98
CA TRP A 152 -9.00 -12.80 6.23
C TRP A 152 -8.84 -11.71 7.27
N ILE A 153 -9.19 -12.04 8.49
CA ILE A 153 -9.17 -11.12 9.62
C ILE A 153 -8.35 -11.78 10.73
N LEU A 154 -7.28 -11.13 11.15
CA LEU A 154 -6.50 -11.54 12.31
C LEU A 154 -6.87 -10.63 13.48
N ASP A 155 -7.40 -11.22 14.53
CA ASP A 155 -7.50 -10.55 15.81
C ASP A 155 -6.10 -10.41 16.42
N LEU A 156 -5.61 -9.18 16.58
CA LEU A 156 -4.25 -8.87 17.01
C LEU A 156 -4.04 -9.12 18.52
N VAL A 157 -5.11 -9.29 19.29
CA VAL A 157 -5.04 -9.58 20.75
C VAL A 157 -4.90 -11.08 20.97
N THR A 158 -5.78 -11.86 20.35
CA THR A 158 -5.85 -13.32 20.50
C THR A 158 -4.97 -14.08 19.51
N LEU A 159 -4.48 -13.41 18.47
CA LEU A 159 -3.71 -13.96 17.37
C LEU A 159 -4.44 -15.11 16.66
N ARG A 160 -5.74 -14.92 16.43
CA ARG A 160 -6.60 -15.90 15.74
C ARG A 160 -7.06 -15.36 14.40
N TRP A 161 -6.85 -16.16 13.36
CA TRP A 161 -7.39 -15.93 12.04
C TRP A 161 -8.86 -16.35 11.99
N GLN A 162 -9.65 -15.54 11.30
CA GLN A 162 -11.00 -15.90 10.88
C GLN A 162 -11.18 -15.49 9.41
N ARG A 163 -11.97 -16.28 8.69
CA ARG A 163 -12.40 -15.91 7.34
C ARG A 163 -13.56 -14.93 7.43
N GLY A 164 -13.48 -13.83 6.69
CA GLY A 164 -14.55 -12.85 6.57
C GLY A 164 -15.61 -13.24 5.54
N PRO A 165 -16.64 -12.40 5.33
CA PRO A 165 -17.65 -12.60 4.30
C PRO A 165 -17.04 -12.63 2.90
N ASP A 166 -17.68 -13.36 1.99
CA ASP A 166 -17.39 -13.29 0.56
C ASP A 166 -17.83 -11.93 0.00
N GLY A 167 -17.13 -11.43 -1.03
CA GLY A 167 -17.36 -10.08 -1.54
C GLY A 167 -16.80 -9.88 -2.96
N PRO A 168 -15.86 -8.94 -3.15
CA PRO A 168 -15.29 -8.69 -4.48
C PRO A 168 -14.71 -9.96 -5.11
N SER A 169 -14.71 -10.01 -6.44
CA SER A 169 -14.04 -11.09 -7.18
C SER A 169 -12.55 -11.17 -6.88
N ALA A 170 -11.97 -12.37 -7.08
CA ALA A 170 -10.55 -12.62 -6.88
C ALA A 170 -9.68 -11.64 -7.67
N ARG A 171 -8.70 -11.03 -6.98
CA ARG A 171 -7.92 -9.91 -7.52
C ARG A 171 -6.57 -9.73 -6.83
N TYR A 172 -5.61 -9.16 -7.56
CA TYR A 172 -4.32 -8.69 -7.02
C TYR A 172 -3.99 -7.29 -7.55
N GLY A 173 -3.05 -6.60 -6.88
CA GLY A 173 -2.67 -5.23 -7.22
C GLY A 173 -3.79 -4.21 -7.00
N HIS A 174 -4.82 -4.55 -6.24
CA HIS A 174 -5.82 -3.60 -5.78
C HIS A 174 -5.28 -2.79 -4.60
N SER A 175 -5.92 -1.68 -4.29
CA SER A 175 -5.67 -0.94 -3.04
C SER A 175 -6.73 -1.25 -2.00
N MET A 176 -6.35 -1.23 -0.73
CA MET A 176 -7.25 -1.38 0.41
C MET A 176 -6.97 -0.30 1.46
N VAL A 177 -8.00 0.44 1.86
CA VAL A 177 -7.88 1.62 2.73
C VAL A 177 -8.95 1.55 3.82
N ALA A 178 -8.56 1.73 5.09
CA ALA A 178 -9.51 1.97 6.17
C ALA A 178 -9.83 3.47 6.22
N VAL A 179 -11.11 3.81 6.27
CA VAL A 179 -11.62 5.18 6.43
C VAL A 179 -12.82 5.13 7.36
N ASP A 180 -12.79 5.92 8.43
CA ASP A 180 -13.82 5.92 9.49
C ASP A 180 -14.09 4.49 10.02
N ASN A 181 -15.35 4.02 9.98
CA ASN A 181 -15.76 2.67 10.36
C ASN A 181 -15.97 1.75 9.15
N SER A 182 -15.17 1.93 8.11
CA SER A 182 -15.27 1.13 6.89
C SER A 182 -13.91 0.83 6.27
N ILE A 183 -13.86 -0.27 5.52
CA ILE A 183 -12.71 -0.68 4.72
C ILE A 183 -13.12 -0.66 3.26
N PHE A 184 -12.30 -0.08 2.40
CA PHE A 184 -12.55 0.02 0.96
C PHE A 184 -11.57 -0.84 0.19
N VAL A 185 -12.05 -1.58 -0.82
CA VAL A 185 -11.24 -2.29 -1.82
C VAL A 185 -11.50 -1.66 -3.17
N ILE A 186 -10.43 -1.21 -3.84
CA ILE A 186 -10.52 -0.41 -5.06
C ILE A 186 -9.73 -1.10 -6.17
N GLY A 187 -10.38 -1.30 -7.32
CA GLY A 187 -9.76 -1.74 -8.57
C GLY A 187 -8.99 -3.06 -8.47
N GLY A 188 -7.85 -3.14 -9.17
CA GLY A 188 -6.98 -4.31 -9.27
C GLY A 188 -7.18 -5.12 -10.55
N MET A 189 -6.30 -6.11 -10.75
CA MET A 189 -6.45 -7.10 -11.81
C MET A 189 -7.35 -8.23 -11.34
N THR A 190 -8.39 -8.56 -12.12
CA THR A 190 -9.29 -9.71 -11.91
C THR A 190 -9.14 -10.72 -13.04
N GLN A 191 -9.81 -11.88 -12.94
CA GLN A 191 -9.89 -12.82 -14.08
C GLN A 191 -10.56 -12.21 -15.32
N ASN A 192 -11.40 -11.19 -15.16
CA ASN A 192 -12.09 -10.50 -16.25
C ASN A 192 -11.33 -9.25 -16.73
N GLY A 193 -10.08 -9.06 -16.27
CA GLY A 193 -9.26 -7.89 -16.58
C GLY A 193 -9.23 -6.85 -15.45
N LEU A 194 -8.75 -5.64 -15.78
CA LEU A 194 -8.63 -4.55 -14.82
C LEU A 194 -10.00 -4.05 -14.37
N ALA A 195 -10.15 -3.85 -13.07
CA ALA A 195 -11.36 -3.31 -12.47
C ALA A 195 -11.19 -1.83 -12.08
N ALA A 196 -12.31 -1.12 -12.04
CA ALA A 196 -12.46 0.23 -11.47
C ALA A 196 -13.54 0.27 -10.37
N ASP A 197 -13.98 -0.90 -9.90
CA ASP A 197 -14.99 -1.02 -8.87
C ASP A 197 -14.47 -0.56 -7.51
N VAL A 198 -15.39 -0.05 -6.69
CA VAL A 198 -15.13 0.37 -5.31
C VAL A 198 -16.08 -0.44 -4.43
N TRP A 199 -15.52 -1.29 -3.60
CA TRP A 199 -16.26 -2.05 -2.60
C TRP A 199 -15.99 -1.48 -1.24
N HIS A 200 -17.00 -1.45 -0.37
CA HIS A 200 -16.80 -1.14 1.04
C HIS A 200 -17.31 -2.25 1.95
N LEU A 201 -16.64 -2.43 3.08
CA LEU A 201 -16.99 -3.33 4.17
C LEU A 201 -17.25 -2.48 5.40
N CYS A 202 -18.46 -2.52 5.95
CA CYS A 202 -18.75 -1.86 7.22
C CYS A 202 -18.12 -2.66 8.38
N THR A 203 -17.40 -1.99 9.26
CA THR A 203 -16.67 -2.60 10.38
C THR A 203 -17.08 -2.08 11.76
N GLY A 204 -18.16 -1.30 11.82
CA GLY A 204 -18.72 -0.81 13.09
C GLY A 204 -19.15 -1.95 14.02
N GLU A 205 -19.04 -1.73 15.33
CA GLU A 205 -19.24 -2.77 16.37
C GLU A 205 -20.64 -3.41 16.36
N ASP A 206 -21.65 -2.68 15.86
CA ASP A 206 -23.05 -3.12 15.81
C ASP A 206 -23.45 -3.82 14.51
N HIS A 207 -22.53 -3.99 13.55
CA HIS A 207 -22.84 -4.51 12.22
C HIS A 207 -22.15 -5.85 11.94
N GLU A 208 -22.91 -6.78 11.37
CA GLU A 208 -22.32 -7.96 10.73
C GLU A 208 -21.50 -7.51 9.51
N LEU A 209 -20.28 -8.03 9.40
CA LEU A 209 -19.39 -7.72 8.28
C LEU A 209 -20.06 -8.11 6.96
N SER A 210 -20.29 -7.13 6.10
CA SER A 210 -20.91 -7.32 4.79
C SER A 210 -20.34 -6.37 3.75
N TRP A 211 -20.06 -6.91 2.58
CA TRP A 211 -19.53 -6.16 1.45
C TRP A 211 -20.65 -5.48 0.67
N THR A 212 -20.44 -4.22 0.33
CA THR A 212 -21.33 -3.44 -0.53
C THR A 212 -20.56 -2.86 -1.70
N LEU A 213 -21.01 -3.13 -2.92
CA LEU A 213 -20.49 -2.49 -4.13
C LEU A 213 -21.01 -1.05 -4.19
N MET A 214 -20.09 -0.10 -4.26
CA MET A 214 -20.42 1.31 -4.39
C MET A 214 -20.58 1.70 -5.86
N SER A 215 -21.54 2.58 -6.13
CA SER A 215 -21.78 3.12 -7.46
C SER A 215 -21.22 4.55 -7.59
N PRO A 216 -20.64 4.91 -8.74
CA PRO A 216 -20.29 6.29 -8.99
C PRO A 216 -21.57 7.14 -9.08
N ALA A 217 -21.58 8.31 -8.44
CA ALA A 217 -22.70 9.25 -8.50
C ALA A 217 -22.90 9.85 -9.90
N SER A 218 -21.86 9.82 -10.75
CA SER A 218 -21.92 10.19 -12.17
C SER A 218 -21.01 9.30 -13.01
N LYS A 219 -21.45 8.97 -14.24
CA LYS A 219 -20.66 8.17 -15.19
C LYS A 219 -19.45 8.93 -15.75
N ASP A 220 -19.47 10.25 -15.74
CA ASP A 220 -18.42 11.10 -16.33
C ASP A 220 -17.21 11.30 -15.40
N GLN A 221 -17.27 10.74 -14.19
CA GLN A 221 -16.29 10.95 -13.12
C GLN A 221 -15.86 9.61 -12.52
N VAL A 222 -15.31 8.73 -13.35
CA VAL A 222 -14.76 7.44 -12.92
C VAL A 222 -13.30 7.35 -13.35
N PHE A 223 -12.43 7.07 -12.39
CA PHE A 223 -11.02 6.79 -12.67
C PHE A 223 -10.89 5.55 -13.56
N LEU A 224 -9.89 5.52 -14.44
CA LEU A 224 -9.66 4.39 -15.33
C LEU A 224 -9.44 3.09 -14.54
N PRO A 225 -9.92 1.93 -15.04
CA PRO A 225 -9.57 0.62 -14.50
C PRO A 225 -8.06 0.46 -14.39
N ARG A 226 -7.60 0.07 -13.20
CA ARG A 226 -6.18 0.14 -12.85
C ARG A 226 -5.78 -0.93 -11.85
N THR A 227 -4.51 -1.29 -11.91
CA THR A 227 -3.85 -2.17 -10.94
C THR A 227 -2.55 -1.54 -10.47
N GLU A 228 -2.09 -2.03 -9.34
CA GLU A 228 -0.85 -1.70 -8.65
C GLU A 228 -0.68 -0.19 -8.43
N PHE A 229 -1.78 0.49 -8.14
CA PHE A 229 -1.80 1.91 -7.81
C PHE A 229 -1.71 2.11 -6.30
N PHE A 230 -1.47 3.35 -5.90
CA PHE A 230 -1.48 3.78 -4.52
C PHE A 230 -2.85 4.32 -4.14
N ALA A 231 -3.36 3.97 -2.97
CA ALA A 231 -4.47 4.68 -2.34
C ALA A 231 -4.24 4.85 -0.84
N THR A 232 -4.65 5.99 -0.29
CA THR A 232 -4.56 6.29 1.14
C THR A 232 -5.73 7.17 1.59
N GLU A 233 -6.06 7.10 2.88
CA GLU A 233 -7.04 8.00 3.49
C GLU A 233 -6.56 9.45 3.34
N LEU A 234 -7.43 10.30 2.81
CA LEU A 234 -7.21 11.74 2.74
C LEU A 234 -7.96 12.46 3.86
N SER A 235 -9.17 11.99 4.17
CA SER A 235 -9.99 12.46 5.28
C SER A 235 -11.00 11.38 5.65
N ARG A 236 -11.78 11.63 6.71
CA ARG A 236 -12.89 10.76 7.16
C ARG A 236 -13.88 10.34 6.05
N PHE A 237 -13.96 11.08 4.95
CA PHE A 237 -14.87 10.78 3.85
C PHE A 237 -14.18 10.73 2.48
N SER A 238 -12.84 10.71 2.43
CA SER A 238 -12.16 10.74 1.15
C SER A 238 -10.87 9.93 1.10
N VAL A 239 -10.59 9.39 -0.08
CA VAL A 239 -9.41 8.60 -0.39
C VAL A 239 -8.67 9.26 -1.54
N LEU A 240 -7.36 9.38 -1.41
CA LEU A 240 -6.47 9.84 -2.47
C LEU A 240 -5.90 8.63 -3.21
N LEU A 241 -6.02 8.63 -4.53
CA LEU A 241 -5.46 7.62 -5.44
C LEU A 241 -4.37 8.25 -6.28
N PHE A 242 -3.29 7.50 -6.52
CA PHE A 242 -2.20 7.92 -7.39
C PHE A 242 -1.69 6.79 -8.28
N GLY A 243 -1.58 7.09 -9.58
CA GLY A 243 -0.88 6.28 -10.56
C GLY A 243 -1.46 4.88 -10.78
N GLY A 244 -0.57 3.91 -10.96
CA GLY A 244 -0.87 2.52 -11.32
C GLY A 244 -0.67 2.21 -12.79
N SER A 245 -1.20 1.07 -13.23
CA SER A 245 -1.20 0.66 -14.64
C SER A 245 -2.63 0.47 -15.13
N SER A 246 -2.94 1.06 -16.28
CA SER A 246 -4.13 0.72 -17.07
C SER A 246 -3.81 -0.35 -18.12
N THR A 247 -4.79 -0.73 -18.93
CA THR A 247 -4.57 -1.64 -20.08
C THR A 247 -3.72 -1.00 -21.17
N GLN A 248 -3.66 0.33 -21.25
CA GLN A 248 -3.02 1.06 -22.34
C GLN A 248 -1.64 1.58 -21.96
N ALA A 249 -1.49 2.06 -20.73
CA ALA A 249 -0.29 2.74 -20.29
C ALA A 249 -0.17 2.74 -18.76
N PRO A 250 1.07 2.88 -18.24
CA PRO A 250 1.27 3.33 -16.87
C PRO A 250 0.65 4.71 -16.64
N LEU A 251 0.21 4.97 -15.41
CA LEU A 251 -0.51 6.16 -14.98
C LEU A 251 0.32 6.95 -13.96
N ASN A 252 0.12 8.27 -13.94
CA ASN A 252 0.62 9.19 -12.92
C ASN A 252 -0.45 10.23 -12.52
N ASP A 253 -1.71 9.93 -12.81
CA ASP A 253 -2.85 10.75 -12.47
C ASP A 253 -3.16 10.67 -10.97
N MET A 254 -3.81 11.70 -10.46
CA MET A 254 -4.24 11.79 -9.06
C MET A 254 -5.74 11.97 -8.99
N TRP A 255 -6.38 11.19 -8.12
CA TRP A 255 -7.82 11.25 -7.92
C TRP A 255 -8.17 11.37 -6.46
N ILE A 256 -9.15 12.20 -6.14
CA ILE A 256 -9.83 12.15 -4.85
C ILE A 256 -11.15 11.43 -5.05
N LEU A 257 -11.39 10.37 -4.29
CA LEU A 257 -12.69 9.73 -4.17
C LEU A 257 -13.37 10.29 -2.92
N ASN A 258 -14.55 10.89 -3.05
CA ASN A 258 -15.38 11.24 -1.91
C ASN A 258 -16.44 10.16 -1.71
N LEU A 259 -16.52 9.65 -0.49
CA LEU A 259 -17.24 8.44 -0.12
C LEU A 259 -18.55 8.79 0.60
N ASN A 260 -19.64 8.17 0.19
CA ASN A 260 -20.92 8.18 0.87
C ASN A 260 -21.36 6.73 1.11
N THR A 261 -20.99 6.20 2.27
CA THR A 261 -21.27 4.81 2.66
C THR A 261 -22.76 4.57 2.89
N GLU A 262 -23.50 5.54 3.42
CA GLU A 262 -24.95 5.44 3.67
C GLU A 262 -25.75 5.19 2.40
N GLN A 263 -25.36 5.82 1.29
CA GLN A 263 -26.01 5.66 -0.01
C GLN A 263 -25.29 4.66 -0.92
N ALA A 264 -24.18 4.06 -0.48
CA ALA A 264 -23.27 3.28 -1.31
C ALA A 264 -22.85 4.01 -2.60
N LEU A 265 -22.56 5.31 -2.49
CA LEU A 265 -22.15 6.16 -3.60
C LEU A 265 -20.76 6.76 -3.41
N TYR A 266 -20.06 7.00 -4.50
CA TYR A 266 -18.85 7.82 -4.48
C TYR A 266 -18.82 8.83 -5.63
N THR A 267 -18.14 9.94 -5.43
CA THR A 267 -17.72 10.84 -6.51
C THR A 267 -16.21 10.73 -6.69
N SER A 268 -15.68 11.00 -7.88
CA SER A 268 -14.24 11.08 -8.07
C SER A 268 -13.83 12.32 -8.85
N VAL A 269 -12.73 12.95 -8.44
CA VAL A 269 -12.22 14.17 -9.04
C VAL A 269 -10.75 13.96 -9.40
N CYS A 270 -10.44 14.08 -10.69
CA CYS A 270 -9.07 14.09 -11.17
C CYS A 270 -8.42 15.43 -10.84
N LEU A 271 -7.35 15.39 -10.05
CA LEU A 271 -6.63 16.58 -9.62
C LEU A 271 -5.75 17.10 -10.75
N GLN A 272 -5.88 18.39 -11.04
CA GLN A 272 -5.00 19.10 -11.96
C GLN A 272 -3.85 19.71 -11.16
N ILE A 273 -2.67 19.12 -11.30
CA ILE A 273 -1.45 19.58 -10.63
C ILE A 273 -0.64 20.41 -11.60
N SER A 274 -0.31 21.64 -11.20
CA SER A 274 0.42 22.60 -12.05
C SER A 274 1.91 22.31 -12.14
N SER A 275 2.48 21.57 -11.19
CA SER A 275 3.87 21.14 -11.20
C SER A 275 4.08 19.89 -12.06
N ALA A 276 5.33 19.62 -12.44
CA ALA A 276 5.68 18.37 -13.10
C ALA A 276 5.31 17.17 -12.21
N LEU A 277 4.49 16.27 -12.75
CA LEU A 277 4.15 15.00 -12.10
C LEU A 277 5.34 14.03 -12.23
N PRO A 278 5.48 13.08 -11.28
CA PRO A 278 6.36 11.93 -11.45
C PRO A 278 6.06 11.21 -12.77
N VAL A 279 7.09 10.66 -13.41
CA VAL A 279 6.92 9.91 -14.66
C VAL A 279 6.01 8.69 -14.39
N PRO A 280 5.01 8.38 -15.25
CA PRO A 280 4.18 7.19 -15.09
C PRO A 280 5.01 5.90 -15.06
N ARG A 281 4.65 4.94 -14.20
CA ARG A 281 5.37 3.65 -14.09
C ARG A 281 4.43 2.47 -14.00
N HIS A 282 4.89 1.33 -14.53
CA HIS A 282 4.32 0.04 -14.18
C HIS A 282 4.65 -0.22 -12.73
N ALA A 283 3.68 0.04 -11.88
CA ALA A 283 3.89 0.09 -10.46
C ALA A 283 3.79 -1.32 -9.86
N PHE A 284 4.69 -2.26 -10.15
CA PHE A 284 4.73 -3.48 -9.31
C PHE A 284 4.97 -3.16 -7.82
N GLY A 285 5.27 -1.91 -7.46
CA GLY A 285 5.19 -1.32 -6.13
C GLY A 285 3.76 -0.96 -5.74
N ALA A 286 3.02 -1.93 -5.22
CA ALA A 286 2.01 -1.62 -4.22
C ALA A 286 2.73 -0.94 -3.05
N ILE A 287 2.82 0.40 -3.09
CA ILE A 287 3.05 1.19 -1.88
C ILE A 287 1.79 0.97 -1.06
N THR A 288 1.78 -0.08 -0.25
CA THR A 288 0.74 -0.24 0.75
C THR A 288 1.11 0.67 1.91
N THR A 289 0.79 1.96 1.82
CA THR A 289 0.49 2.66 3.08
C THR A 289 -0.87 2.16 3.47
N SER A 290 -0.90 0.99 4.08
CA SER A 290 -2.08 0.58 4.80
C SER A 290 -2.26 1.59 5.93
N THR A 291 -3.38 2.31 5.89
CA THR A 291 -3.82 3.20 6.96
C THR A 291 -4.25 2.32 8.14
N GLY A 292 -3.24 1.84 8.88
CA GLY A 292 -3.39 1.22 10.18
C GLY A 292 -3.02 2.23 11.26
N THR A 293 -3.73 3.34 11.35
CA THR A 293 -3.66 4.14 12.58
C THR A 293 -4.56 3.48 13.61
N ILE A 294 -3.98 2.60 14.43
CA ILE A 294 -4.31 2.75 15.86
C ILE A 294 -3.82 4.17 16.23
N SER A 295 -4.63 4.87 17.01
CA SER A 295 -4.82 6.30 16.82
C SER A 295 -3.78 7.19 17.53
N SER A 296 -3.70 8.42 16.99
CA SER A 296 -3.41 9.69 17.68
C SER A 296 -1.99 9.91 18.20
N ALA A 297 -1.15 10.58 17.39
CA ALA A 297 -0.48 11.83 17.81
C ALA A 297 0.54 12.33 16.76
N HIS A 298 1.22 11.46 16.02
CA HIS A 298 2.49 11.87 15.39
C HIS A 298 2.46 12.13 13.87
N ALA A 299 1.37 11.82 13.17
CA ALA A 299 1.20 12.35 11.81
C ALA A 299 1.19 13.89 11.82
N SER A 300 0.71 14.49 12.92
CA SER A 300 0.69 15.94 13.13
C SER A 300 2.08 16.54 13.35
N GLU A 301 3.02 15.84 13.98
CA GLU A 301 4.39 16.35 14.20
C GLU A 301 5.23 16.34 12.92
N VAL A 302 5.11 15.29 12.11
CA VAL A 302 5.73 15.29 10.76
C VAL A 302 5.07 16.34 9.84
N ALA A 303 3.77 16.60 10.00
CA ALA A 303 3.07 17.66 9.27
C ALA A 303 3.42 19.08 9.77
N SER A 304 3.72 19.25 11.06
CA SER A 304 3.99 20.55 11.68
C SER A 304 5.23 21.27 11.11
N GLU A 305 6.22 20.51 10.65
CA GLU A 305 7.45 21.04 10.03
C GLU A 305 7.24 21.57 8.59
N PHE A 306 6.15 21.20 7.93
CA PHE A 306 5.84 21.61 6.54
C PHE A 306 4.67 22.61 6.46
N GLY A 307 4.27 23.17 7.60
CA GLY A 307 3.19 24.15 7.74
C GLY A 307 1.84 23.49 8.02
N GLU A 308 1.06 24.10 8.91
CA GLU A 308 -0.30 23.69 9.30
C GLU A 308 -1.18 23.40 8.07
N ARG A 309 -1.26 22.14 7.65
CA ARG A 309 -2.27 21.64 6.73
C ARG A 309 -2.61 20.21 7.08
N ASP A 310 -3.91 19.95 7.24
CA ASP A 310 -4.55 18.64 7.37
C ASP A 310 -4.41 17.79 6.08
N HIS A 311 -3.20 17.63 5.54
CA HIS A 311 -2.97 16.96 4.26
C HIS A 311 -1.95 15.82 4.41
N PRO A 312 -2.26 14.61 3.88
CA PRO A 312 -1.35 13.49 3.88
C PRO A 312 -0.16 13.75 2.94
N LEU A 313 1.06 13.55 3.44
CA LEU A 313 2.29 13.59 2.63
C LEU A 313 2.46 12.25 1.90
N ILE A 314 2.51 12.29 0.56
CA ILE A 314 2.81 11.10 -0.27
C ILE A 314 4.28 11.11 -0.66
N TRP A 315 4.98 10.01 -0.37
CA TRP A 315 6.37 9.79 -0.76
C TRP A 315 6.45 8.79 -1.91
N LEU A 316 7.18 9.14 -2.97
CA LEU A 316 7.55 8.22 -4.03
C LEU A 316 9.07 8.21 -4.20
N THR A 317 9.63 7.06 -4.51
CA THR A 317 11.00 6.96 -5.00
C THR A 317 10.95 6.75 -6.52
N ASP A 318 11.49 7.68 -7.29
CA ASP A 318 11.58 7.66 -8.75
C ASP A 318 12.95 7.19 -9.22
N LEU A 319 12.98 6.46 -10.32
CA LEU A 319 14.12 6.52 -11.21
C LEU A 319 13.66 6.46 -12.66
N GLY A 320 13.99 7.47 -13.47
CA GLY A 320 13.64 7.70 -14.88
C GLY A 320 13.88 6.58 -15.91
N SER A 321 13.73 5.31 -15.57
CA SER A 321 13.69 4.19 -16.51
C SER A 321 12.31 3.54 -16.48
N ALA A 322 11.63 3.55 -17.62
CA ALA A 322 10.66 2.51 -17.95
C ALA A 322 11.40 1.17 -17.83
N TYR A 323 10.98 0.33 -16.88
CA TYR A 323 11.45 -1.06 -16.87
C TYR A 323 10.70 -1.77 -18.00
N ILE A 324 11.38 -1.91 -19.14
CA ILE A 324 11.02 -2.89 -20.17
C ILE A 324 11.65 -4.20 -19.69
N PRO A 325 10.91 -5.31 -19.57
CA PRO A 325 11.46 -6.59 -19.18
C PRO A 325 12.29 -7.15 -20.35
N ASP A 326 13.48 -6.60 -20.56
CA ASP A 326 14.46 -7.15 -21.49
C ASP A 326 15.89 -6.94 -20.99
N HIS A 327 16.64 -8.02 -20.91
CA HIS A 327 17.93 -8.18 -20.20
C HIS A 327 19.12 -7.56 -20.95
N THR A 328 19.09 -6.30 -21.40
CA THR A 328 20.15 -5.83 -22.32
C THR A 328 20.73 -4.43 -22.17
N LYS A 329 20.49 -3.64 -21.10
CA LYS A 329 21.20 -2.34 -20.97
C LYS A 329 21.72 -2.00 -19.57
N ASN A 330 23.05 -2.02 -19.46
CA ASN A 330 23.84 -1.41 -18.39
C ASN A 330 23.80 0.12 -18.53
N GLY A 331 23.06 0.79 -17.66
CA GLY A 331 23.15 2.23 -17.45
C GLY A 331 23.17 2.54 -15.96
N SER A 332 24.12 3.35 -15.50
CA SER A 332 24.19 3.80 -14.10
C SER A 332 22.98 4.70 -13.79
N THR A 333 22.03 4.19 -13.01
CA THR A 333 20.81 4.91 -12.61
C THR A 333 21.01 5.57 -11.23
N ARG A 334 20.63 6.86 -11.10
CA ARG A 334 20.62 7.62 -9.83
C ARG A 334 19.21 7.71 -9.24
N ALA A 335 18.97 7.12 -8.07
CA ALA A 335 17.68 7.18 -7.37
C ALA A 335 17.22 8.63 -7.13
N VAL A 336 15.99 8.94 -7.50
CA VAL A 336 15.29 10.22 -7.33
C VAL A 336 14.11 9.99 -6.37
N GLN A 337 13.65 11.02 -5.66
CA GLN A 337 12.51 10.92 -4.75
C GLN A 337 11.57 12.09 -4.96
N TRP A 338 10.29 11.85 -4.80
CA TRP A 338 9.24 12.84 -4.90
C TRP A 338 8.41 12.85 -3.63
N ILE A 339 8.05 14.05 -3.20
CA ILE A 339 7.11 14.28 -2.11
C ILE A 339 5.99 15.15 -2.66
N ILE A 340 4.74 14.82 -2.35
CA ILE A 340 3.62 15.75 -2.48
C ILE A 340 3.43 16.47 -1.16
N TYR A 341 3.35 17.79 -1.22
CA TYR A 341 2.93 18.68 -0.14
C TYR A 341 1.75 19.56 -0.58
#